data_AF-A0A2E9ZJ95-F1
#
_entry.id   AF-A0A2E9ZJ95-F1
#
_cell.length_a   1.000
_cell.length_b   1.000
_cell.length_c   1.000
_cell.angle_alpha   90.00
_cell.angle_beta   90.00
_cell.angle_gamma   90.00
#
_symmetry.space_group_name_H-M   'P 1'
#
loop_
_entity.id
_entity.type
_entity.pdbx_description
1 polymer ?
#
loop_
_entity_poly.entity_id
_entity_poly.type
_entity_poly.pdbx_seq_one_letter_code
_entity_poly.pdbx_strand_id
1 'polypeptide(L)'
;MDDKLFKEPNANLKEAVKIAKGASTPKSVYVVLSPTEIKAVRTSVNMSQAVFARSFQLSLDTIKGWEQGKRKPDAGATNYLRMIRADPEHVQRTIAA
;
A
#
# COMPACT_ATOMS: atom_id res chain seq x y z
N MET A 1 4.46 40.72 -1.44
CA MET A 1 4.77 39.28 -1.37
C MET A 1 6.28 39.16 -1.25
N ASP A 2 6.79 38.47 -0.22
CA ASP A 2 8.23 38.39 0.02
C ASP A 2 8.95 37.55 -1.05
N ASP A 3 9.75 38.24 -1.85
CA ASP A 3 10.61 37.71 -2.93
C ASP A 3 11.72 36.76 -2.44
N LYS A 4 11.75 36.46 -1.13
CA LYS A 4 12.69 35.56 -0.47
C LYS A 4 12.16 34.13 -0.31
N LEU A 5 10.85 33.89 -0.47
CA LEU A 5 10.24 32.56 -0.39
C LEU A 5 10.70 31.60 -1.51
N PHE A 6 11.16 32.14 -2.64
CA PHE A 6 11.59 31.36 -3.81
C PHE A 6 13.10 31.28 -4.01
N LYS A 7 13.89 32.01 -3.20
CA LYS A 7 15.36 32.10 -3.43
C LYS A 7 16.15 30.99 -2.76
N GLU A 8 15.60 30.33 -1.75
CA GLU A 8 16.27 29.21 -1.08
C GLU A 8 15.49 27.90 -1.20
N PRO A 9 16.12 26.83 -1.71
CA PRO A 9 15.55 25.49 -1.62
C PRO A 9 15.27 25.16 -0.16
N ASN A 10 14.01 24.93 0.18
CA ASN A 10 13.65 24.40 1.49
C ASN A 10 14.32 23.04 1.71
N ALA A 11 14.40 22.60 2.96
CA ALA A 11 15.13 21.39 3.35
C ALA A 11 14.68 20.14 2.55
N ASN A 12 13.39 20.06 2.22
CA ASN A 12 12.81 18.95 1.47
C ASN A 12 13.33 18.88 0.03
N LEU A 13 13.50 20.04 -0.63
CA LEU A 13 14.04 20.11 -2.00
C LEU A 13 15.54 19.73 -2.03
N LYS A 14 16.31 20.17 -1.03
CA LYS A 14 17.73 19.77 -0.89
C LYS A 14 17.86 18.27 -0.70
N GLU A 15 16.96 17.67 0.08
CA GLU A 15 16.92 16.23 0.32
C GLU A 15 16.51 15.45 -0.95
N ALA A 16 15.52 15.93 -1.70
CA ALA A 16 15.11 15.34 -2.98
C ALA A 16 16.25 15.32 -4.01
N VAL A 17 17.05 16.40 -4.10
CA VAL A 17 18.24 16.43 -4.98
C VAL A 17 19.31 15.42 -4.55
N LYS A 18 19.53 15.22 -3.25
CA LYS A 18 20.46 14.20 -2.76
C LYS A 18 19.99 12.79 -3.13
N ILE A 19 18.68 12.52 -3.01
CA ILE A 19 18.09 11.25 -3.43
C ILE A 19 18.26 11.04 -4.94
N ALA A 20 17.95 12.05 -5.76
CA ALA A 20 18.09 11.97 -7.22
C ALA A 20 19.54 11.73 -7.68
N LYS A 21 20.52 12.25 -6.93
CA LYS A 21 21.96 12.05 -7.18
C LYS A 21 22.53 10.76 -6.57
N GLY A 22 21.69 9.91 -5.95
CA GLY A 22 22.14 8.68 -5.27
C GLY A 22 22.94 8.91 -3.99
N ALA A 23 23.01 10.15 -3.49
CA ALA A 23 23.75 10.53 -2.29
C ALA A 23 22.96 10.29 -0.98
N SER A 24 21.70 9.88 -1.08
CA SER A 24 20.84 9.48 0.04
C SER A 24 19.76 8.52 -0.45
N THR A 25 19.35 7.56 0.39
CA THR A 25 18.15 6.75 0.11
C THR A 25 16.89 7.46 0.60
N PRO A 26 15.72 7.20 0.02
CA PRO A 26 14.46 7.67 0.57
C PRO A 26 14.30 7.17 2.01
N LYS A 27 13.89 8.06 2.93
CA LYS A 27 13.61 7.69 4.33
C LYS A 27 12.49 6.64 4.47
N SER A 28 11.68 6.44 3.44
CA SER A 28 10.68 5.37 3.38
C SER A 28 10.49 4.90 1.94
N VAL A 29 10.59 3.58 1.73
CA VAL A 29 10.21 2.92 0.48
C VAL A 29 8.97 2.08 0.77
N TYR A 30 7.81 2.56 0.33
CA TYR A 30 6.58 1.77 0.42
C TYR A 30 6.64 0.63 -0.60
N VAL A 31 6.94 -0.58 -0.12
CA VAL A 31 6.91 -1.79 -0.97
C VAL A 31 5.44 -2.19 -1.19
N VAL A 32 4.91 -1.80 -2.35
CA VAL A 32 3.56 -2.17 -2.80
C VAL A 32 3.55 -3.63 -3.22
N LEU A 33 2.56 -4.41 -2.76
CA LEU A 33 2.43 -5.81 -3.15
C LEU A 33 2.13 -5.94 -4.65
N SER A 34 2.80 -6.88 -5.31
CA SER A 34 2.51 -7.29 -6.68
C SER A 34 1.16 -8.01 -6.79
N PRO A 35 0.56 -8.08 -7.99
CA PRO A 35 -0.71 -8.81 -8.20
C PRO A 35 -0.67 -10.26 -7.71
N THR A 36 0.47 -10.94 -7.93
CA THR A 36 0.68 -12.34 -7.49
C THR A 36 0.75 -12.44 -5.96
N GLU A 37 1.39 -11.49 -5.28
CA GLU A 37 1.43 -11.48 -3.81
C GLU A 37 0.05 -11.22 -3.20
N ILE A 38 -0.73 -10.31 -3.80
CA ILE A 38 -2.10 -10.03 -3.35
C ILE A 38 -2.96 -11.29 -3.49
N LYS A 39 -2.87 -11.98 -4.63
CA LYS A 39 -3.52 -13.27 -4.83
C LYS A 39 -3.07 -14.31 -3.79
N ALA A 40 -1.77 -14.34 -3.45
CA ALA A 40 -1.22 -15.25 -2.46
C ALA A 40 -1.79 -14.99 -1.05
N VAL A 41 -1.97 -13.73 -0.65
CA VAL A 41 -2.66 -13.39 0.61
C VAL A 41 -4.06 -13.99 0.64
N ARG A 42 -4.85 -13.80 -0.42
CA ARG A 42 -6.19 -14.37 -0.49
C ARG A 42 -6.19 -15.90 -0.46
N THR A 43 -5.32 -16.54 -1.22
CA THR A 43 -5.30 -18.00 -1.28
C THR A 43 -4.78 -18.63 0.01
N SER A 44 -3.97 -17.92 0.79
CA SER A 44 -3.49 -18.40 2.10
C SER A 44 -4.62 -18.65 3.11
N VAL A 45 -5.76 -17.97 2.92
CA VAL A 45 -6.98 -18.16 3.73
C VAL A 45 -8.05 -18.99 3.02
N ASN A 46 -7.70 -19.65 1.90
CA ASN A 46 -8.59 -20.53 1.12
C ASN A 46 -9.92 -19.88 0.66
N MET A 47 -9.90 -18.57 0.38
CA MET A 47 -11.11 -17.85 -0.04
C MET A 47 -11.14 -17.57 -1.54
N SER A 48 -12.33 -17.61 -2.13
CA SER A 48 -12.58 -17.03 -3.45
C SER A 48 -12.44 -15.50 -3.41
N GLN A 49 -12.28 -14.84 -4.55
CA GLN A 49 -12.18 -13.36 -4.61
C GLN A 49 -13.39 -12.68 -3.96
N ALA A 50 -14.60 -13.21 -4.20
CA ALA A 50 -15.84 -12.65 -3.64
C ALA A 50 -15.93 -12.86 -2.12
N VAL A 51 -15.56 -14.04 -1.63
CA VAL A 51 -15.57 -14.34 -0.20
C VAL A 51 -14.52 -13.50 0.53
N PHE A 52 -13.32 -13.37 -0.03
CA PHE A 52 -12.25 -12.55 0.54
C PHE A 52 -12.65 -11.08 0.61
N ALA A 53 -13.17 -10.53 -0.49
CA ALA A 53 -13.65 -9.16 -0.56
C ALA A 53 -14.67 -8.88 0.55
N ARG A 54 -15.70 -9.74 0.68
CA ARG A 54 -16.73 -9.59 1.71
C ARG A 54 -16.18 -9.73 3.13
N SER A 55 -15.33 -10.73 3.37
CA SER A 55 -14.80 -11.03 4.71
C SER A 55 -13.90 -9.93 5.25
N PHE A 56 -13.25 -9.17 4.36
CA PHE A 56 -12.31 -8.11 4.71
C PHE A 56 -12.80 -6.71 4.31
N GLN A 57 -14.10 -6.53 4.08
CA GLN A 57 -14.73 -5.23 3.76
C GLN A 57 -14.09 -4.49 2.58
N LEU A 58 -13.69 -5.23 1.55
CA LEU A 58 -13.18 -4.72 0.28
C LEU A 58 -14.21 -4.96 -0.82
N SER A 59 -14.20 -4.14 -1.87
CA SER A 59 -15.04 -4.44 -3.04
C SER A 59 -14.44 -5.57 -3.87
N LEU A 60 -15.29 -6.39 -4.50
CA LEU A 60 -14.84 -7.43 -5.42
C LEU A 60 -14.02 -6.84 -6.59
N ASP A 61 -14.42 -5.67 -7.09
CA ASP A 61 -13.72 -5.00 -8.18
C ASP A 61 -12.34 -4.48 -7.76
N THR A 62 -12.18 -4.09 -6.49
CA THR A 62 -10.87 -3.75 -5.91
C THR A 62 -9.95 -4.96 -5.94
N ILE A 63 -10.39 -6.11 -5.42
CA ILE A 63 -9.60 -7.35 -5.40
C ILE A 63 -9.26 -7.82 -6.82
N LYS A 64 -10.24 -7.84 -7.73
CA LYS A 64 -10.00 -8.18 -9.14
C LYS A 64 -9.01 -7.23 -9.79
N GLY A 65 -9.17 -5.92 -9.58
CA GLY A 65 -8.29 -4.91 -10.14
C GLY A 65 -6.84 -5.04 -9.65
N TRP A 66 -6.66 -5.36 -8.38
CA TRP A 66 -5.34 -5.60 -7.78
C TRP A 66 -4.70 -6.91 -8.25
N GLU A 67 -5.43 -8.02 -8.21
CA GLU A 67 -4.91 -9.33 -8.65
C GLU A 67 -4.66 -9.41 -10.16
N GLN A 68 -5.33 -8.57 -10.96
CA GLN A 68 -5.07 -8.41 -12.40
C GLN A 68 -4.00 -7.35 -12.70
N GLY A 69 -3.54 -6.59 -11.69
CA GLY A 69 -2.58 -5.50 -11.87
C GLY A 69 -3.13 -4.25 -12.57
N LYS A 70 -4.45 -4.16 -12.79
CA LYS A 70 -5.12 -2.98 -13.36
C LYS A 70 -5.03 -1.77 -12.43
N ARG A 71 -4.99 -2.01 -11.12
CA ARG A 71 -4.80 -1.00 -10.07
C ARG A 71 -3.79 -1.53 -9.07
N LYS A 72 -3.17 -0.64 -8.32
CA LYS A 72 -2.27 -0.99 -7.21
C LYS A 72 -2.92 -0.56 -5.89
N PRO A 73 -2.74 -1.32 -4.80
CA PRO A 73 -3.13 -0.84 -3.48
C PRO A 73 -2.27 0.36 -3.10
N ASP A 74 -2.85 1.34 -2.40
CA ASP A 74 -2.07 2.38 -1.75
C ASP A 74 -1.30 1.81 -0.53
N ALA A 75 -0.59 2.67 0.20
CA ALA A 75 0.18 2.25 1.36
C ALA A 75 -0.71 1.65 2.48
N GLY A 76 -1.90 2.22 2.70
CA GLY A 76 -2.83 1.74 3.73
C GLY A 76 -3.40 0.37 3.37
N ALA A 77 -3.89 0.21 2.15
CA ALA A 77 -4.35 -1.06 1.61
C ALA A 77 -3.23 -2.12 1.60
N THR A 78 -2.01 -1.73 1.27
CA THR A 78 -0.85 -2.63 1.32
C THR A 78 -0.60 -3.14 2.74
N ASN A 79 -0.61 -2.25 3.73
CA ASN A 79 -0.46 -2.65 5.13
C ASN A 79 -1.63 -3.51 5.60
N TYR A 80 -2.84 -3.20 5.16
CA TYR A 80 -4.03 -4.00 5.46
C TYR A 80 -3.90 -5.43 4.95
N LEU A 81 -3.48 -5.62 3.69
CA LEU A 81 -3.22 -6.95 3.14
C LEU A 81 -2.11 -7.70 3.90
N ARG A 82 -1.09 -7.00 4.40
CA ARG A 82 -0.06 -7.60 5.26
C ARG A 82 -0.61 -8.03 6.62
N MET A 83 -1.47 -7.23 7.23
CA MET A 83 -2.15 -7.58 8.48
C MET A 83 -3.03 -8.83 8.29
N ILE A 84 -3.79 -8.90 7.19
CA ILE A 84 -4.59 -10.07 6.84
C ILE A 84 -3.72 -11.31 6.67
N ARG A 85 -2.56 -11.18 6.01
CA ARG A 85 -1.61 -12.30 5.84
C ARG A 85 -1.04 -12.79 7.17
N ALA A 86 -0.82 -11.87 8.12
CA ALA A 86 -0.20 -12.18 9.40
C ALA A 86 -1.20 -12.82 10.38
N ASP A 87 -2.40 -12.26 10.50
CA ASP A 87 -3.44 -12.74 11.41
C ASP A 87 -4.85 -12.41 10.85
N PRO A 88 -5.39 -13.26 9.95
CA PRO A 88 -6.67 -12.99 9.31
C PRO A 88 -7.85 -13.03 10.29
N GLU A 89 -7.79 -13.86 11.33
CA GLU A 89 -8.87 -13.98 12.32
C GLU A 89 -8.95 -12.75 13.21
N HIS A 90 -7.80 -12.23 13.68
CA HIS A 90 -7.77 -11.00 14.45
C HIS A 90 -8.27 -9.82 13.62
N VAL A 91 -7.83 -9.71 12.36
CA VAL A 91 -8.31 -8.64 11.47
C VAL A 91 -9.82 -8.72 11.29
N GLN A 92 -10.38 -9.90 11.00
CA GLN A 92 -11.82 -10.08 10.88
C GLN A 92 -12.58 -9.68 12.14
N ARG A 93 -12.08 -10.09 13.31
CA ARG A 93 -12.69 -9.74 14.60
C ARG A 93 -12.67 -8.23 14.85
N THR A 94 -11.56 -7.58 14.50
CA THR A 94 -11.36 -6.14 14.73
C THR A 94 -12.26 -5.29 13.84
N ILE A 95 -12.48 -5.68 12.58
CA ILE A 95 -13.33 -4.92 11.65
C ILE A 95 -14.83 -5.26 11.76
N ALA A 96 -15.19 -6.37 12.41
CA ALA A 96 -16.58 -6.80 12.60
C ALA A 96 -17.31 -6.08 13.75
N ALA A 97 -16.58 -5.31 14.57
CA ALA A 97 -17.13 -4.47 15.65
C ALA A 97 -17.61 -3.11 15.13
#